data_AF-A0A256ZCP2-F1
#
_entry.id   AF-A0A256ZCP2-F1
#
_cell.length_a   1.000
_cell.length_b   1.000
_cell.length_c   1.000
_cell.angle_alpha   90.00
_cell.angle_beta   90.00
_cell.angle_gamma   90.00
#
_symmetry.space_group_name_H-M   'P 1'
#
loop_
_entity.id
_entity.type
_entity.pdbx_description
1 polymer ?
#
loop_
_entity_poly.entity_id
_entity_poly.type
_entity_poly.pdbx_seq_one_letter_code
_entity_poly.pdbx_strand_id
1 'polypeptide(L)'
;MEDEERLEELSKKLDEIIKRLDLIEKALKALGELGFLPELMGLIRGSTRLCSSRLQALRRALTAEEILRRLEPGDDISRHIIEALAEGGPMNISELTRAVRARRGRASRRTGGTA
;
A
#
# COMPACT_ATOMS: atom_id res chain seq x y z
N MET A 1 -10.06 28.68 36.98
CA MET A 1 -10.63 29.48 35.88
C MET A 1 -10.17 28.94 34.53
N GLU A 2 -8.88 28.95 34.20
CA GLU A 2 -8.38 28.46 32.91
C GLU A 2 -8.65 26.96 32.65
N ASP A 3 -8.53 26.10 33.67
CA ASP A 3 -8.84 24.66 33.54
C ASP A 3 -10.33 24.36 33.35
N GLU A 4 -11.20 25.22 33.89
CA GLU A 4 -12.65 25.05 33.84
C GLU A 4 -13.19 25.44 32.45
N GLU A 5 -12.61 26.50 31.87
CA GLU A 5 -12.87 26.91 30.48
C GLU A 5 -12.37 25.85 29.48
N ARG A 6 -11.20 25.25 29.72
CA ARG A 6 -10.68 24.13 28.91
C ARG A 6 -11.56 22.88 29.02
N LEU A 7 -12.10 22.59 30.21
CA LEU A 7 -13.01 21.47 30.43
C LEU A 7 -14.34 21.70 29.69
N GLU A 8 -14.85 22.93 29.71
CA GLU A 8 -16.09 23.30 29.02
C GLU A 8 -15.92 23.23 27.48
N GLU A 9 -14.77 23.68 26.95
CA GLU A 9 -14.45 23.50 25.53
C GLU A 9 -14.35 22.03 25.13
N LEU A 10 -13.72 21.20 25.96
CA LEU A 10 -13.61 19.75 25.74
C LEU A 10 -14.99 19.10 25.72
N SER A 11 -15.87 19.48 26.66
CA SER A 11 -17.26 19.01 26.71
C SER A 11 -18.02 19.37 25.43
N LYS A 12 -17.91 20.62 24.96
CA LYS A 12 -18.54 21.08 23.71
C LYS A 12 -18.01 20.32 22.49
N LYS A 13 -16.70 20.07 22.42
CA LYS A 13 -16.09 19.28 21.35
C LYS A 13 -16.57 17.83 21.38
N LEU A 14 -16.73 17.25 22.57
CA LEU A 14 -17.23 15.89 22.74
C LEU A 14 -18.70 15.78 22.30
N ASP A 15 -19.54 16.74 22.70
CA ASP A 15 -20.95 16.80 22.26
C ASP A 15 -21.07 16.91 20.73
N GLU A 16 -20.20 17.70 20.09
CA GLU A 16 -20.14 17.81 18.64
C GLU A 16 -19.70 16.49 17.97
N ILE A 17 -18.74 15.78 18.56
CA ILE A 17 -18.32 14.45 18.09
C ILE A 17 -19.49 13.46 18.22
N ILE A 18 -20.19 13.44 19.35
CA ILE A 18 -21.35 12.57 19.57
C ILE A 18 -22.44 12.85 18.53
N LYS A 19 -22.76 14.13 18.27
CA LYS A 19 -23.73 14.50 17.22
C LYS A 19 -23.32 14.01 15.83
N ARG A 20 -22.03 14.10 15.48
CA ARG A 20 -21.53 13.61 14.19
C ARG A 20 -21.60 12.09 14.11
N LEU A 21 -21.30 11.38 15.19
CA LEU A 21 -21.45 9.92 15.25
C LEU A 21 -22.91 9.51 15.07
N ASP A 22 -23.85 10.21 15.71
CA ASP A 22 -25.30 9.99 15.55
C ASP A 22 -25.77 10.16 14.10
N LEU A 23 -25.26 11.18 13.40
CA LEU A 23 -25.57 11.39 11.98
C LEU A 23 -25.03 10.26 11.10
N ILE A 24 -23.82 9.78 11.39
CA ILE A 24 -23.23 8.63 10.69
C ILE A 24 -24.06 7.38 10.96
N GLU A 25 -24.49 7.15 12.20
CA GLU A 25 -25.30 6.00 12.57
C GLU A 25 -26.66 5.99 11.85
N LYS A 26 -27.30 7.17 11.75
CA LYS A 26 -28.55 7.34 10.98
C LYS A 26 -28.35 7.09 9.49
N ALA A 27 -27.26 7.59 8.91
CA ALA A 27 -26.93 7.34 7.51
C ALA A 27 -26.69 5.84 7.24
N LEU A 28 -25.95 5.17 8.13
CA LEU A 28 -25.70 3.73 8.05
C LEU A 28 -26.97 2.90 8.20
N LYS A 29 -27.90 3.29 9.09
CA LYS A 29 -29.22 2.65 9.20
C LYS A 29 -30.03 2.81 7.92
N ALA A 30 -30.10 4.02 7.35
CA ALA A 30 -30.81 4.26 6.10
C ALA A 30 -30.22 3.45 4.93
N LEU A 31 -28.89 3.33 4.86
CA LEU A 31 -28.19 2.47 3.90
C LEU A 31 -28.46 0.97 4.11
N GLY A 32 -28.60 0.55 5.38
CA GLY A 32 -28.99 -0.80 5.78
C GLY A 32 -30.41 -1.15 5.34
N GLU A 33 -31.36 -0.24 5.51
CA GLU A 33 -32.76 -0.41 5.11
C GLU A 33 -32.93 -0.50 3.58
N LEU A 34 -32.05 0.14 2.82
CA LEU A 34 -32.00 0.03 1.35
C LEU A 34 -31.31 -1.25 0.86
N GLY A 35 -30.78 -2.08 1.76
CA GLY A 35 -30.12 -3.34 1.42
C GLY A 35 -28.71 -3.22 0.81
N PHE A 36 -28.15 -2.00 0.69
CA PHE A 36 -26.85 -1.74 0.05
C PHE A 36 -25.65 -1.76 1.01
N LEU A 37 -25.90 -1.92 2.31
CA LEU A 37 -24.85 -1.88 3.33
C LEU A 37 -23.78 -2.97 3.15
N PRO A 38 -24.13 -4.23 2.81
CA PRO A 38 -23.15 -5.27 2.50
C PRO A 38 -22.29 -4.94 1.26
N GLU A 39 -22.89 -4.42 0.20
CA GLU A 39 -22.19 -4.03 -1.03
C GLU A 39 -21.24 -2.85 -0.79
N LEU A 40 -21.69 -1.83 -0.04
CA LEU A 40 -20.87 -0.68 0.31
C LEU A 40 -19.68 -1.09 1.21
N MET A 41 -19.92 -1.96 2.20
CA MET A 41 -18.84 -2.53 3.02
C MET A 41 -17.89 -3.40 2.19
N GLY A 42 -18.40 -4.15 1.22
CA GLY A 42 -17.60 -4.90 0.25
C GLY A 42 -16.70 -3.98 -0.58
N LEU A 43 -17.25 -2.88 -1.08
CA LEU A 43 -16.52 -1.87 -1.86
C LEU A 43 -15.44 -1.18 -1.03
N ILE A 44 -15.75 -0.76 0.19
CA ILE A 44 -14.79 -0.12 1.10
C ILE A 44 -13.67 -1.09 1.51
N ARG A 45 -14.01 -2.35 1.81
CA ARG A 45 -13.01 -3.38 2.12
C ARG A 45 -12.14 -3.69 0.90
N GLY A 46 -12.73 -3.75 -0.30
CA GLY A 46 -12.02 -3.95 -1.56
C GLY A 46 -11.06 -2.81 -1.88
N SER A 47 -11.52 -1.56 -1.77
CA SER A 47 -10.71 -0.36 -2.02
C SER A 47 -9.57 -0.23 -1.02
N THR A 48 -9.81 -0.50 0.26
CA THR A 48 -8.77 -0.48 1.31
C THR A 48 -7.68 -1.53 1.03
N ARG A 49 -8.06 -2.75 0.62
CA ARG A 49 -7.11 -3.80 0.24
C ARG A 49 -6.29 -3.44 -1.00
N LEU A 50 -6.90 -2.76 -1.98
CA LEU A 50 -6.20 -2.28 -3.17
C LEU A 50 -5.22 -1.14 -2.85
N CYS A 51 -5.62 -0.21 -1.97
CA CYS A 51 -4.72 0.85 -1.50
C CYS A 51 -3.55 0.29 -0.69
N SER A 52 -3.79 -0.68 0.20
CA SER A 52 -2.72 -1.27 1.00
C SER A 52 -1.72 -2.06 0.16
N SER A 53 -2.18 -2.81 -0.86
CA SER A 53 -1.28 -3.52 -1.77
C SER A 53 -0.44 -2.57 -2.64
N ARG A 54 -1.04 -1.47 -3.12
CA ARG A 54 -0.32 -0.42 -3.86
C ARG A 54 0.72 0.29 -2.99
N LEU A 55 0.37 0.64 -1.75
CA LEU A 55 1.31 1.23 -0.79
C LEU A 55 2.47 0.29 -0.48
N GLN A 56 2.19 -1.01 -0.34
CA GLN A 56 3.23 -2.01 -0.10
C GLN A 56 4.16 -2.14 -1.31
N ALA A 57 3.63 -2.09 -2.54
CA ALA A 57 4.45 -2.09 -3.76
C ALA A 57 5.34 -0.84 -3.85
N LEU A 58 4.81 0.35 -3.56
CA LEU A 58 5.60 1.59 -3.52
C LEU A 58 6.70 1.54 -2.47
N ARG A 59 6.39 1.05 -1.27
CA ARG A 59 7.39 0.87 -0.20
C ARG A 59 8.51 -0.07 -0.63
N ARG A 60 8.18 -1.19 -1.30
CA ARG A 60 9.20 -2.10 -1.84
C ARG A 60 10.07 -1.42 -2.91
N ALA A 61 9.48 -0.62 -3.79
CA ALA A 61 10.22 0.11 -4.81
C ALA A 61 11.21 1.11 -4.19
N LEU A 62 10.77 1.87 -3.18
CA LEU A 62 11.63 2.80 -2.45
C LEU A 62 12.78 2.08 -1.74
N THR A 63 12.49 0.98 -1.03
CA THR A 63 13.53 0.17 -0.39
C THR A 63 14.51 -0.42 -1.40
N ALA A 64 14.01 -0.92 -2.54
CA ALA A 64 14.87 -1.43 -3.60
C ALA A 64 15.78 -0.35 -4.18
N GLU A 65 15.27 0.86 -4.37
CA GLU A 65 16.07 2.00 -4.83
C GLU A 65 17.20 2.33 -3.84
N GLU A 66 16.91 2.40 -2.54
CA GLU A 66 17.91 2.64 -1.50
C GLU A 66 19.03 1.58 -1.49
N ILE A 67 18.65 0.30 -1.64
CA ILE A 67 19.61 -0.81 -1.68
C ILE A 67 20.45 -0.75 -2.97
N LEU A 68 19.82 -0.49 -4.12
CA LEU A 68 20.52 -0.41 -5.40
C LEU A 68 21.54 0.73 -5.46
N ARG A 69 21.27 1.86 -4.79
CA ARG A 69 22.24 2.96 -4.66
C ARG A 69 23.50 2.56 -3.90
N ARG A 70 23.41 1.58 -3.00
CA ARG A 70 24.53 1.08 -2.18
C ARG A 70 25.20 -0.16 -2.78
N LEU A 71 24.62 -0.73 -3.84
CA LEU A 71 25.13 -1.93 -4.47
C LEU A 71 26.38 -1.62 -5.27
N GLU A 72 27.40 -2.49 -5.16
CA GLU A 72 28.64 -2.32 -5.91
C GLU A 72 28.39 -2.36 -7.42
N PRO A 73 29.05 -1.47 -8.19
CA PRO A 73 29.00 -1.53 -9.65
C PRO A 73 29.50 -2.89 -10.16
N GLY A 74 28.66 -3.58 -10.94
CA GLY A 74 29.00 -4.88 -11.55
C GLY A 74 28.29 -6.09 -10.93
N ASP A 75 27.63 -5.95 -9.78
CA ASP A 75 26.80 -7.03 -9.21
C ASP A 75 25.42 -7.10 -9.88
N ASP A 76 25.42 -7.57 -11.14
CA ASP A 76 24.20 -7.70 -11.93
C ASP A 76 23.24 -8.76 -11.38
N ILE A 77 23.73 -9.78 -10.66
CA ILE A 77 22.83 -10.81 -10.10
C ILE A 77 22.05 -10.23 -8.93
N SER A 78 22.71 -9.58 -7.98
CA SER A 78 22.02 -8.93 -6.85
C SER A 78 21.06 -7.85 -7.35
N ARG A 79 21.46 -7.06 -8.36
CA ARG A 79 20.56 -6.08 -9.00
C ARG A 79 19.28 -6.73 -9.52
N HIS A 80 19.39 -7.80 -10.33
CA HIS A 80 18.22 -8.47 -10.87
C HIS A 80 17.35 -9.13 -9.79
N ILE A 81 17.95 -9.61 -8.69
CA ILE A 81 17.21 -10.15 -7.54
C ILE A 81 16.40 -9.04 -6.86
N ILE A 82 17.03 -7.90 -6.55
CA ILE A 82 16.40 -6.77 -5.88
C ILE A 82 15.23 -6.24 -6.71
N GLU A 83 15.43 -6.06 -8.02
CA GLU A 83 14.38 -5.59 -8.91
C GLU A 83 13.21 -6.59 -9.05
N ALA A 84 13.51 -7.89 -9.11
CA ALA A 84 12.48 -8.93 -9.19
C ALA A 84 11.60 -8.94 -7.93
N LEU A 85 12.20 -8.76 -6.75
CA LEU A 85 11.49 -8.68 -5.48
C LEU A 85 10.70 -7.37 -5.32
N ALA A 86 11.21 -6.25 -5.85
CA ALA A 86 10.51 -4.97 -5.83
C ALA A 86 9.18 -5.05 -6.60
N GLU A 87 9.24 -5.63 -7.81
CA GLU A 87 8.11 -5.70 -8.74
C GLU A 87 7.13 -6.83 -8.37
N GLY A 88 7.63 -8.06 -8.16
CA GLY A 88 6.80 -9.23 -7.88
C GLY A 88 6.41 -9.40 -6.42
N GLY A 89 7.11 -8.74 -5.49
CA GLY A 89 6.93 -8.94 -4.06
C GLY A 89 7.56 -10.23 -3.53
N PRO A 90 7.17 -10.65 -2.31
CA PRO A 90 7.65 -11.90 -1.72
C PRO A 90 7.30 -13.08 -2.62
N MET A 91 8.30 -13.89 -2.95
CA MET A 91 8.17 -15.04 -3.84
C MET A 91 9.11 -16.15 -3.37
N ASN A 92 8.77 -17.41 -3.68
CA ASN A 92 9.61 -18.53 -3.34
C ASN A 92 10.87 -18.59 -4.23
N ILE A 93 11.84 -19.42 -3.85
CA ILE A 93 13.14 -19.52 -4.57
C ILE A 93 12.94 -19.90 -6.05
N SER A 94 11.98 -20.78 -6.36
CA SER A 94 11.71 -21.21 -7.74
C SER A 94 11.14 -20.07 -8.59
N GLU A 95 10.21 -19.29 -8.03
CA GLU A 95 9.64 -18.10 -8.66
C GLU A 95 10.70 -17.02 -8.87
N LEU A 96 11.51 -16.74 -7.85
CA LEU A 96 12.61 -15.78 -7.92
C LEU A 96 13.61 -16.15 -9.00
N THR A 97 13.99 -17.43 -9.05
CA THR A 97 14.93 -17.93 -10.07
C THR A 97 14.40 -17.71 -11.48
N ARG A 98 13.10 -17.97 -11.71
CA ARG A 98 12.46 -17.73 -13.02
C ARG A 98 12.43 -16.24 -13.36
N ALA A 99 12.05 -15.38 -12.41
CA ALA A 99 11.99 -13.94 -12.59
C ALA A 99 13.36 -13.33 -12.93
N VAL A 100 14.40 -13.73 -12.19
CA VAL A 100 15.79 -13.29 -12.42
C VAL A 100 16.31 -13.77 -13.78
N ARG A 101 16.06 -15.02 -14.17
CA ARG A 101 16.45 -15.56 -15.49
C ARG A 101 15.80 -14.80 -16.64
N ALA A 102 14.51 -14.49 -16.53
CA ALA A 102 13.78 -13.75 -17.56
C ALA A 102 14.37 -12.33 -17.75
N ARG A 103 14.77 -11.66 -16.67
CA ARG A 103 15.41 -10.34 -16.71
C ARG A 103 16.80 -10.39 -17.35
N ARG A 104 17.66 -11.31 -16.92
CA ARG A 104 18.99 -11.52 -17.52
C ARG A 104 18.94 -11.83 -19.01
N GLY A 105 17.97 -12.64 -19.44
CA GLY A 105 17.78 -12.99 -20.85
C GLY A 105 17.41 -11.78 -21.72
N ARG A 106 16.64 -10.81 -21.19
CA ARG A 106 16.34 -9.54 -21.88
C ARG A 106 17.55 -8.61 -21.91
N ALA A 107 18.29 -8.51 -20.80
CA ALA A 107 19.49 -7.67 -20.71
C ALA A 107 20.58 -8.11 -21.70
N SER A 108 20.87 -9.41 -21.78
CA SER A 108 21.86 -9.99 -22.70
C SER A 108 21.51 -9.76 -24.18
N ARG A 109 20.23 -9.82 -24.56
CA ARG A 109 19.80 -9.50 -25.94
C ARG A 109 19.95 -8.02 -26.27
N ARG A 110 19.87 -7.14 -25.27
CA ARG A 110 19.98 -5.68 -25.46
C ARG A 110 21.42 -5.22 -25.59
N THR A 111 22.37 -5.93 -24.98
CA THR A 111 23.81 -5.67 -25.14
C THR A 111 24.40 -6.31 -26.40
N GLY A 112 23.83 -7.41 -26.89
CA GLY A 112 24.28 -8.09 -28.13
C GLY A 112 23.69 -7.56 -29.44
N GLY A 113 22.88 -6.50 -29.41
CA GLY A 113 22.19 -5.94 -30.59
C GLY A 113 22.85 -4.71 -31.22
N THR A 114 24.02 -4.30 -30.74
CA THR A 114 24.87 -3.27 -31.36
C THR A 114 26.13 -3.95 -31.89
N ALA A 115 26.06 -4.41 -33.13
CA ALA A 115 27.20 -4.76 -33.97
C ALA A 115 26.95 -4.18 -35.37
#